data_AF-A0A7S3W348-F1
#
_entry.id   AF-A0A7S3W348-F1
#
_cell.length_a   1.000
_cell.length_b   1.000
_cell.length_c   1.000
_cell.angle_alpha   90.00
_cell.angle_beta   90.00
_cell.angle_gamma   90.00
#
_symmetry.space_group_name_H-M   'P 1'
#
loop_
_entity.id
_entity.type
_entity.pdbx_description
1 polymer ?
#
loop_
_entity_poly.entity_id
_entity_poly.type
_entity_poly.pdbx_seq_one_letter_code
_entity_poly.pdbx_strand_id
1 'polypeptide(L)'
;PRASSATLVAALGVVAAPAAAQRLRITNACPTEPIWIAHEAQWAGGIGPDPQNVQIMPHTSHVFTTSVGLAATRYWPKMRCNAAGGQCVIGGSGGPGEACVK
;
A
#
# COMPACT_ATOMS: atom_id res chain seq x y z
N PRO A 1 -7.41 -31.39 56.92
CA PRO A 1 -6.61 -31.43 55.67
C PRO A 1 -7.51 -31.50 54.42
N ARG A 2 -7.83 -30.35 53.81
CA ARG A 2 -8.52 -30.28 52.51
C ARG A 2 -7.53 -29.75 51.48
N ALA A 3 -7.14 -30.61 50.53
CA ALA A 3 -6.34 -30.22 49.38
C ALA A 3 -7.27 -29.55 48.36
N SER A 4 -7.01 -28.28 48.04
CA SER A 4 -7.64 -27.59 46.91
C SER A 4 -6.83 -27.90 45.65
N SER A 5 -7.43 -28.65 44.73
CA SER A 5 -6.90 -28.87 43.38
C SER A 5 -7.04 -27.58 42.56
N ALA A 6 -5.91 -26.97 42.21
CA ALA A 6 -5.87 -25.86 41.26
C ALA A 6 -5.90 -26.41 39.83
N THR A 7 -6.95 -26.10 39.07
CA THR A 7 -7.05 -26.43 37.65
C THR A 7 -6.26 -25.43 36.83
N LEU A 8 -5.25 -25.90 36.10
CA LEU A 8 -4.46 -25.08 35.18
C LEU A 8 -5.28 -24.85 33.90
N VAL A 9 -5.62 -23.60 33.59
CA VAL A 9 -6.24 -23.24 32.31
C VAL A 9 -5.12 -22.94 31.32
N ALA A 10 -4.93 -23.81 30.32
CA ALA A 10 -4.01 -23.57 29.23
C ALA A 10 -4.60 -22.50 28.29
N ALA A 11 -3.93 -21.36 28.19
CA ALA A 11 -4.27 -20.31 27.23
C ALA A 11 -3.87 -20.77 25.81
N LEU A 12 -4.87 -21.05 24.98
CA LEU A 12 -4.69 -21.26 23.54
C LEU A 12 -4.31 -19.93 22.90
N GLY A 13 -3.01 -19.73 22.66
CA GLY A 13 -2.52 -18.61 21.88
C GLY A 13 -3.04 -18.72 20.44
N VAL A 14 -3.91 -17.81 20.05
CA VAL A 14 -4.31 -17.65 18.64
C VAL A 14 -3.11 -17.08 17.89
N VAL A 15 -2.42 -17.93 17.15
CA VAL A 15 -1.34 -17.50 16.26
C VAL A 15 -2.00 -16.78 15.09
N ALA A 16 -1.98 -15.44 15.09
CA ALA A 16 -2.46 -14.65 13.97
C ALA A 16 -1.62 -15.00 12.73
N ALA A 17 -2.26 -15.52 11.68
CA ALA A 17 -1.59 -15.76 10.41
C ALA A 17 -0.99 -14.43 9.90
N PRO A 18 0.24 -14.42 9.36
CA PRO A 18 0.80 -13.22 8.77
C PRO A 18 -0.12 -12.75 7.65
N ALA A 19 -0.39 -11.45 7.57
CA ALA A 19 -1.23 -10.83 6.56
C ALA A 19 -0.64 -11.05 5.14
N ALA A 20 -0.93 -12.21 4.55
CA ALA A 20 -0.33 -12.65 3.29
C ALA A 20 -0.72 -11.76 2.10
N ALA A 21 -1.70 -10.87 2.27
CA ALA A 21 -2.25 -9.97 1.26
C ALA A 21 -1.55 -8.61 1.12
N GLN A 22 -0.68 -8.22 2.06
CA GLN A 22 -0.10 -6.87 2.13
C GLN A 22 1.41 -6.92 2.33
N ARG A 23 2.16 -7.02 1.24
CA ARG A 23 3.62 -7.13 1.25
C ARG A 23 4.34 -5.84 0.88
N LEU A 24 3.66 -4.91 0.20
CA LEU A 24 4.25 -3.65 -0.23
C LEU A 24 3.76 -2.50 0.66
N ARG A 25 4.68 -1.96 1.47
CA ARG A 25 4.50 -0.68 2.16
C ARG A 25 5.46 0.35 1.57
N ILE A 26 4.93 1.49 1.15
CA ILE A 26 5.73 2.62 0.68
C ILE A 26 5.69 3.71 1.75
N THR A 27 6.86 4.17 2.16
CA THR A 27 7.03 5.23 3.15
C THR A 27 7.61 6.47 2.47
N ASN A 28 7.00 7.62 2.68
CA ASN A 28 7.58 8.89 2.30
C ASN A 28 8.59 9.32 3.37
N ALA A 29 9.88 9.21 3.08
CA ALA A 29 10.95 9.67 3.98
C ALA A 29 11.40 11.11 3.71
N CYS A 30 10.77 11.83 2.78
CA CYS A 30 11.06 13.24 2.54
C CYS A 30 10.72 14.06 3.80
N PRO A 31 11.50 15.12 4.08
CA PRO A 31 11.35 15.89 5.31
C PRO A 31 10.09 16.76 5.31
N THR A 32 9.68 17.28 4.15
CA THR A 32 8.62 18.30 4.06
C THR A 32 7.69 18.15 2.87
N GLU A 33 8.12 17.52 1.77
CA GLU A 33 7.30 17.38 0.57
C GLU A 33 6.48 16.08 0.57
N PRO A 34 5.18 16.12 0.24
CA PRO A 34 4.42 14.92 -0.05
C PRO A 34 4.90 14.29 -1.35
N ILE A 35 4.73 12.97 -1.46
CA ILE A 35 4.88 12.24 -2.72
C ILE A 35 3.51 11.70 -3.14
N TRP A 36 3.35 11.48 -4.43
CA TRP A 36 2.22 10.78 -5.01
C TRP A 36 2.72 9.47 -5.58
N ILE A 37 2.03 8.35 -5.31
CA ILE A 37 2.36 7.06 -5.90
C ILE A 37 1.36 6.76 -7.00
N ALA A 38 1.85 6.60 -8.22
CA ALA A 38 1.12 5.97 -9.31
C ALA A 38 1.60 4.53 -9.49
N HIS A 39 0.77 3.70 -10.15
CA HIS A 39 1.11 2.31 -10.35
C HIS A 39 0.54 1.72 -11.64
N GLU A 40 1.21 0.69 -12.13
CA GLU A 40 0.72 -0.25 -13.13
C GLU A 40 0.78 -1.62 -12.46
N ALA A 41 -0.24 -1.95 -11.67
CA ALA A 41 -0.36 -3.25 -11.02
C ALA A 41 -1.38 -4.07 -11.80
N GLN A 42 -0.94 -5.07 -12.56
CA GLN A 42 -1.78 -5.85 -13.45
C GLN A 42 -2.46 -6.99 -12.68
N TRP A 43 -3.80 -6.99 -12.71
CA TRP A 43 -4.67 -8.03 -12.16
C TRP A 43 -5.56 -8.61 -13.24
N ALA A 44 -6.28 -9.69 -12.90
CA ALA A 44 -7.23 -10.34 -13.80
C ALA A 44 -8.33 -9.39 -14.35
N GLY A 45 -8.61 -8.28 -13.65
CA GLY A 45 -9.59 -7.27 -14.06
C GLY A 45 -8.99 -5.96 -14.62
N GLY A 46 -7.68 -5.90 -14.88
CA GLY A 46 -6.97 -4.69 -15.33
C GLY A 46 -6.01 -4.12 -14.30
N ILE A 47 -5.72 -2.81 -14.41
CA ILE A 47 -4.83 -2.09 -13.47
C ILE A 47 -5.59 -1.79 -12.16
N GLY A 48 -5.06 -2.23 -11.02
CA GLY A 48 -5.74 -2.06 -9.73
C GLY A 48 -5.15 -2.94 -8.63
N PRO A 49 -5.88 -3.27 -7.56
CA PRO A 49 -7.20 -2.73 -7.17
C PRO A 49 -7.10 -1.36 -6.46
N ASP A 50 -5.91 -0.95 -6.05
CA ASP A 50 -5.72 0.30 -5.31
C ASP A 50 -5.98 1.53 -6.21
N PRO A 51 -6.33 2.69 -5.63
CA PRO A 51 -6.53 3.91 -6.39
C PRO A 51 -5.21 4.43 -6.99
N GLN A 52 -5.30 5.05 -8.16
CA GLN A 52 -4.18 5.80 -8.74
C GLN A 52 -3.90 7.08 -7.96
N ASN A 53 -2.64 7.55 -8.03
CA ASN A 53 -2.20 8.79 -7.42
C ASN A 53 -2.50 8.81 -5.90
N VAL A 54 -1.97 7.86 -5.15
CA VAL A 54 -2.06 7.89 -3.69
C VAL A 54 -1.09 8.92 -3.14
N GLN A 55 -1.60 9.95 -2.46
CA GLN A 55 -0.75 10.92 -1.77
C GLN A 55 -0.22 10.33 -0.45
N ILE A 56 1.08 10.44 -0.22
CA ILE A 56 1.74 10.04 1.02
C ILE A 56 2.45 11.26 1.61
N MET A 57 1.95 11.74 2.74
CA MET A 57 2.52 12.88 3.46
C MET A 57 3.91 12.56 4.03
N PRO A 58 4.77 13.56 4.30
CA PRO A 58 6.07 13.36 4.92
C PRO A 58 6.00 12.43 6.15
N HIS A 59 6.92 11.48 6.20
CA HIS A 59 7.07 10.48 7.26
C HIS A 59 5.87 9.54 7.47
N THR A 60 4.89 9.55 6.56
CA THR A 60 3.77 8.60 6.57
C THR A 60 4.00 7.45 5.58
N SER A 61 3.16 6.43 5.66
CA SER A 61 3.24 5.25 4.81
C SER A 61 1.87 4.86 4.26
N HIS A 62 1.87 4.22 3.10
CA HIS A 62 0.71 3.55 2.53
C HIS A 62 1.04 2.08 2.25
N VAL A 63 0.06 1.20 2.44
CA VAL A 63 0.19 -0.23 2.19
C VAL A 63 -0.68 -0.59 1.00
N PHE A 64 -0.05 -1.06 -0.08
CA PHE A 64 -0.73 -1.47 -1.30
C PHE A 64 -1.13 -2.94 -1.23
N THR A 65 -2.19 -3.27 -1.96
CA THR A 65 -2.71 -4.63 -2.09
C THR A 65 -1.77 -5.47 -2.95
N THR A 66 -1.32 -6.60 -2.41
CA THR A 66 -0.46 -7.55 -3.11
C THR A 66 -0.95 -8.99 -2.90
N SER A 67 -2.27 -9.18 -2.80
CA SER A 67 -2.87 -10.50 -2.67
C SER A 67 -2.67 -11.36 -3.92
N VAL A 68 -3.10 -12.63 -3.83
CA VAL A 68 -3.08 -13.55 -4.97
C VAL A 68 -3.85 -12.95 -6.15
N GLY A 69 -3.26 -13.00 -7.34
CA GLY A 69 -3.86 -12.44 -8.57
C GLY A 69 -3.07 -11.28 -9.20
N LEU A 70 -2.06 -10.74 -8.52
CA LEU A 70 -1.12 -9.77 -9.08
C LEU A 70 -0.14 -10.46 -10.04
N ALA A 71 -0.24 -10.16 -11.34
CA ALA A 71 0.59 -10.77 -12.37
C ALA A 71 1.93 -10.06 -12.59
N ALA A 72 1.91 -8.72 -12.60
CA ALA A 72 3.09 -7.86 -12.75
C ALA A 72 2.81 -6.50 -12.13
N THR A 73 3.84 -5.78 -11.67
CA THR A 73 3.62 -4.48 -11.06
C THR A 73 4.76 -3.49 -11.23
N ARG A 74 4.41 -2.21 -11.34
CA ARG A 74 5.30 -1.06 -11.16
C ARG A 74 4.63 -0.04 -10.25
N TYR A 75 5.41 0.54 -9.33
CA TYR A 75 5.01 1.66 -8.49
C TYR A 75 6.10 2.72 -8.59
N TRP A 76 5.74 4.00 -8.71
CA TRP A 76 6.75 5.06 -8.79
C TRP A 76 6.28 6.34 -8.11
N PRO A 77 7.23 7.12 -7.54
CA PRO A 77 6.93 8.40 -6.94
C PRO A 77 6.77 9.49 -8.00
N LYS A 78 5.85 10.41 -7.71
CA LYS A 78 5.61 11.64 -8.43
C LYS A 78 5.62 12.78 -7.42
N MET A 79 6.09 13.95 -7.83
CA MET A 79 6.27 15.08 -6.91
C MET A 79 5.80 16.38 -7.55
N ARG A 80 5.41 17.33 -6.68
CA ARG A 80 4.96 18.67 -7.08
C ARG A 80 3.85 18.62 -8.12
N CYS A 81 2.86 17.79 -7.81
CA CYS A 81 1.64 17.60 -8.57
C CYS A 81 0.56 18.60 -8.12
N ASN A 82 -0.49 18.76 -8.92
CA ASN A 82 -1.72 19.41 -8.48
C ASN A 82 -2.45 18.58 -7.41
N ALA A 83 -3.59 19.09 -6.90
CA ALA A 83 -4.36 18.45 -5.84
C ALA A 83 -4.94 17.07 -6.21
N ALA A 84 -4.99 16.71 -7.49
CA ALA A 84 -5.44 15.40 -7.96
C ALA A 84 -4.27 14.43 -8.26
N GLY A 85 -3.03 14.83 -7.93
CA GLY A 85 -1.83 14.06 -8.26
C GLY A 85 -1.47 14.06 -9.75
N GLY A 86 -2.07 14.94 -10.56
CA GLY A 86 -1.72 15.15 -11.96
C GLY A 86 -0.74 16.31 -12.15
N GLN A 87 -0.33 16.57 -13.40
CA GLN A 87 0.50 17.73 -13.78
C GLN A 87 1.77 17.87 -12.92
N CYS A 88 2.47 16.76 -12.70
CA CYS A 88 3.63 16.71 -11.82
C CYS A 88 4.90 17.20 -12.51
N VAL A 89 5.74 17.93 -11.77
CA VAL A 89 7.08 18.32 -12.25
C VAL A 89 8.00 17.11 -12.39
N ILE A 90 7.87 16.13 -11.50
CA ILE A 90 8.69 14.91 -11.48
C ILE A 90 7.76 13.69 -11.46
N GLY A 91 8.11 12.66 -12.23
CA GLY A 91 7.42 11.37 -12.22
C GLY A 91 6.01 11.40 -12.81
N GLY A 92 5.65 12.46 -13.55
CA GLY A 92 4.45 12.46 -14.38
C GLY A 92 4.45 11.25 -15.32
N SER A 93 3.26 10.74 -15.63
CA SER A 93 3.08 9.61 -16.53
C SER A 93 1.93 9.99 -17.44
N GLY A 94 2.22 10.07 -18.74
CA GLY A 94 1.35 10.76 -19.70
C GLY A 94 1.46 12.30 -19.64
N GLY A 95 1.27 12.98 -20.77
CA GLY A 95 1.14 14.44 -20.85
C GLY A 95 -0.20 14.95 -20.26
N PRO A 96 -0.52 16.25 -20.38
CA PRO A 96 -1.81 16.76 -19.92
C PRO A 96 -2.98 15.98 -20.53
N GLY A 97 -3.76 15.28 -19.70
CA GLY A 97 -4.92 14.48 -20.13
C GLY A 97 -4.65 12.99 -20.38
N GLU A 98 -3.40 12.55 -20.34
CA GLU A 98 -3.04 11.14 -20.52
C GLU A 98 -3.03 10.44 -19.16
N ALA A 99 -3.99 9.53 -18.95
CA ALA A 99 -3.87 8.56 -17.88
C ALA A 99 -2.98 7.42 -18.39
N CYS A 100 -1.96 7.02 -17.62
CA CYS A 100 -1.27 5.75 -17.86
C CYS A 100 -2.20 4.59 -17.48
N VAL A 101 -3.20 4.37 -18.33
CA VAL A 101 -4.07 3.22 -18.37
C VAL A 101 -4.30 2.92 -19.84
N LYS A 102 -4.00 1.69 -20.25
CA LYS A 102 -4.55 1.14 -21.48
C LYS A 102 -5.63 0.15 -21.10
#